data_AF-A0AAV0C1C8-F1
#
_entry.id   AF-A0AAV0C1C8-F1
#
_cell.length_a   1.000
_cell.length_b   1.000
_cell.length_c   1.000
_cell.angle_alpha   90.00
_cell.angle_beta   90.00
_cell.angle_gamma   90.00
#
_symmetry.space_group_name_H-M   'P 1'
#
loop_
_entity.id
_entity.type
_entity.pdbx_description
1 polymer ?
#
loop_
_entity_poly.entity_id
_entity_poly.type
_entity_poly.pdbx_seq_one_letter_code
_entity_poly.pdbx_strand_id
1 'polypeptide(L)'
;MTVESMPGSSGYLDVGDRKVTYFSNAYVLGLTIIAGIGGLLFGYDTGVISGALLYIKDEFEEVNQSSFLQETIVSMALVGAMIGAAAGGWINDAYGRKKATLSADVVFALGAIVMAAAPGPYVLILGRLLVGLGVGVASVTAPVYIAEASPSEIRGGLVSTNALMITGGQFISYLVNLAFTECLIHLDIRMHGPK
;
A
#
# COMPACT_ATOMS: atom_id res chain seq x y z
N MET A 1 17.14 -19.69 59.79
CA MET A 1 18.16 -19.71 58.72
C MET A 1 17.60 -18.92 57.57
N THR A 2 18.31 -17.87 57.20
CA THR A 2 17.99 -16.87 56.20
C THR A 2 17.99 -17.49 54.81
N VAL A 3 16.86 -17.42 54.12
CA VAL A 3 16.80 -17.71 52.68
C VAL A 3 17.46 -16.52 51.98
N GLU A 4 18.69 -16.70 51.52
CA GLU A 4 19.36 -15.75 50.63
C GLU A 4 18.57 -15.66 49.33
N SER A 5 17.80 -14.58 49.19
CA SER A 5 17.25 -14.16 47.90
C SER A 5 18.41 -13.64 47.04
N MET A 6 18.85 -14.43 46.06
CA MET A 6 19.82 -13.98 45.06
C MET A 6 19.20 -12.85 44.22
N PRO A 7 19.80 -11.65 44.17
CA PRO A 7 19.34 -10.58 43.29
C PRO A 7 19.74 -10.94 41.86
N GLY A 8 18.76 -11.35 41.05
CA GLY A 8 19.00 -11.76 39.65
C GLY A 8 18.17 -12.95 39.17
N SER A 9 17.42 -13.63 40.06
CA SER A 9 16.42 -14.61 39.63
C SER A 9 15.20 -13.89 39.03
N SER A 10 15.30 -13.57 37.75
CA SER A 10 14.18 -13.05 36.96
C SER A 10 13.15 -14.17 36.80
N GLY A 11 12.18 -14.20 37.72
CA GLY A 11 10.97 -15.03 37.64
C GLY A 11 10.03 -14.68 36.47
N TYR A 12 10.53 -13.93 35.47
CA TYR A 12 9.81 -13.57 34.25
C TYR A 12 10.11 -14.52 33.07
N LEU A 13 11.04 -15.48 33.22
CA LEU A 13 11.39 -16.42 32.14
C LEU A 13 10.51 -17.67 32.09
N ASP A 14 9.53 -17.81 32.98
CA ASP A 14 8.53 -18.89 32.96
C ASP A 14 7.23 -18.47 32.24
N VAL A 15 7.33 -17.58 31.25
CA VAL A 15 6.22 -17.38 30.31
C VAL A 15 6.26 -18.55 29.35
N GLY A 16 5.50 -19.59 29.69
CA GLY A 16 5.39 -20.83 28.93
C GLY A 16 5.43 -20.58 27.43
N ASP A 17 6.43 -21.19 26.80
CA ASP A 17 6.87 -21.04 25.41
C ASP A 17 5.77 -21.56 24.46
N ARG A 18 4.64 -20.83 24.39
CA ARG A 18 3.55 -21.09 23.45
C ARG A 18 4.03 -20.67 22.08
N LYS A 19 4.74 -21.57 21.40
CA LYS A 19 5.15 -21.43 20.00
C LYS A 19 3.92 -21.35 19.10
N VAL A 20 3.32 -20.17 18.98
CA VAL A 20 2.25 -19.90 18.01
C VAL A 20 2.89 -19.94 16.63
N THR A 21 2.77 -21.09 15.97
CA THR A 21 3.28 -21.28 14.61
C THR A 21 2.34 -20.57 13.63
N TYR A 22 2.90 -19.77 12.72
CA TYR A 22 2.16 -19.01 11.69
C TYR A 22 1.02 -19.78 11.02
N PHE A 23 1.25 -21.07 10.76
CA PHE A 23 0.37 -21.92 9.98
C PHE A 23 -0.64 -22.73 10.81
N SER A 24 -0.54 -22.73 12.13
CA SER A 24 -1.39 -23.59 12.99
C SER A 24 -2.64 -22.89 13.53
N ASN A 25 -2.71 -21.56 13.46
CA ASN A 25 -3.84 -20.80 13.98
C ASN A 25 -4.61 -20.10 12.85
N ALA A 26 -5.85 -20.56 12.58
CA ALA A 26 -6.71 -20.01 11.54
C ALA A 26 -6.95 -18.49 11.70
N TYR A 27 -6.95 -17.97 12.92
CA TYR A 27 -7.06 -16.54 13.19
C TYR A 27 -5.82 -15.77 12.70
N VAL A 28 -4.62 -16.29 12.97
CA VAL A 28 -3.34 -15.71 12.52
C VAL A 28 -3.22 -15.79 11.00
N LEU A 29 -3.63 -16.90 10.40
CA LEU A 29 -3.65 -17.07 8.96
C LEU A 29 -4.60 -16.06 8.29
N GLY A 30 -5.81 -15.87 8.83
CA GLY A 30 -6.75 -14.86 8.35
C GLY A 30 -6.19 -13.44 8.43
N LEU A 31 -5.57 -13.08 9.56
CA LEU A 31 -4.89 -11.79 9.73
C LEU A 31 -3.75 -11.58 8.72
N THR A 32 -2.97 -12.63 8.47
CA THR A 32 -1.86 -12.59 7.50
C THR A 32 -2.38 -12.39 6.07
N ILE A 33 -3.46 -13.08 5.70
CA ILE A 33 -4.07 -12.94 4.37
C ILE A 33 -4.65 -11.53 4.20
N ILE A 34 -5.37 -11.01 5.19
CA ILE A 34 -5.96 -9.66 5.13
C ILE A 34 -4.86 -8.60 5.05
N ALA A 35 -3.83 -8.70 5.90
CA ALA A 35 -2.66 -7.83 5.86
C ALA A 35 -1.94 -7.91 4.51
N GLY A 36 -1.79 -9.12 3.97
CA GLY A 36 -1.12 -9.34 2.69
C GLY A 36 -1.89 -8.76 1.51
N ILE A 37 -3.21 -8.93 1.46
CA ILE A 37 -4.04 -8.33 0.41
C ILE A 37 -3.98 -6.80 0.48
N GLY A 38 -4.11 -6.21 1.68
CA GLY A 38 -4.03 -4.76 1.86
C GLY A 38 -2.67 -4.19 1.44
N GLY A 39 -1.59 -4.81 1.89
CA GLY A 39 -0.23 -4.43 1.49
C GLY A 39 0.00 -4.58 -0.01
N LEU A 40 -0.45 -5.69 -0.60
CA LEU A 40 -0.28 -5.96 -2.04
C LEU A 40 -1.06 -4.96 -2.91
N LEU A 41 -2.30 -4.63 -2.55
CA LEU A 41 -3.09 -3.61 -3.26
C LEU A 41 -2.44 -2.23 -3.18
N PHE A 42 -1.92 -1.87 -2.00
CA PHE A 42 -1.20 -0.62 -1.83
C PHE A 42 0.05 -0.56 -2.73
N GLY A 43 0.88 -1.61 -2.72
CA GLY A 43 2.04 -1.71 -3.60
C GLY A 43 1.68 -1.72 -5.09
N TYR A 44 0.54 -2.28 -5.45
CA TYR A 44 0.09 -2.28 -6.85
C TYR A 44 -0.23 -0.87 -7.36
N ASP A 45 -0.93 -0.05 -6.58
CA ASP A 45 -1.27 1.33 -6.95
C ASP A 45 -0.02 2.21 -7.15
N THR A 46 0.98 2.03 -6.28
CA THR A 46 2.25 2.76 -6.37
C THR A 46 3.12 2.29 -7.53
N GLY A 47 2.96 1.05 -8.01
CA GLY A 47 3.74 0.50 -9.13
C GLY A 47 3.11 0.76 -10.49
N VAL A 48 1.78 0.76 -10.57
CA VAL A 48 1.06 0.73 -11.86
C VAL A 48 1.17 2.07 -12.57
N ILE A 49 1.33 3.16 -11.81
CA ILE A 49 1.51 4.50 -12.36
C ILE A 49 2.73 4.62 -13.27
N SER A 50 3.82 3.88 -13.01
CA SER A 50 5.03 3.94 -13.84
C SER A 50 4.78 3.47 -15.28
N GLY A 51 3.94 2.45 -15.47
CA GLY A 51 3.49 2.00 -16.79
C GLY A 51 2.36 2.85 -17.34
N ALA A 52 1.36 3.16 -16.51
CA ALA A 52 0.20 3.97 -16.90
C ALA A 52 0.59 5.36 -17.41
N LEU A 53 1.66 5.96 -16.88
CA LEU A 53 2.15 7.27 -17.33
C LEU A 53 2.54 7.28 -18.81
N LEU A 54 3.01 6.16 -19.38
CA LEU A 54 3.30 6.06 -20.81
C LEU A 54 2.02 6.22 -21.64
N TYR A 55 0.95 5.54 -21.23
CA TYR A 55 -0.36 5.64 -21.88
C TYR A 55 -0.99 7.02 -21.73
N ILE A 56 -0.86 7.65 -20.56
CA ILE A 56 -1.36 9.01 -20.32
C ILE A 56 -0.64 10.02 -21.23
N LYS A 57 0.65 9.81 -21.53
CA LYS A 57 1.39 10.66 -22.49
C LYS A 57 0.88 10.46 -23.92
N ASP A 58 0.58 9.22 -24.31
CA ASP A 58 0.09 8.93 -25.66
C ASP A 58 -1.35 9.46 -25.87
N GLU A 59 -2.19 9.44 -24.84
CA GLU A 59 -3.57 9.91 -24.90
C GLU A 59 -3.69 11.45 -24.81
N PHE A 60 -2.84 12.11 -24.01
CA PHE A 60 -2.88 13.55 -23.81
C PHE A 60 -1.61 14.23 -24.34
N GLU A 61 -1.68 14.86 -25.52
CA GLU A 61 -0.56 15.60 -26.14
C GLU A 61 0.03 16.66 -25.19
N GLU A 62 -0.79 17.34 -24.39
CA GLU A 62 -0.36 18.31 -23.39
C GLU A 62 0.57 17.70 -22.33
N VAL A 63 0.31 16.44 -21.93
CA VAL A 63 1.15 15.71 -20.98
C VAL A 63 2.43 15.22 -21.64
N ASN A 64 2.37 14.83 -22.92
CA ASN A 64 3.56 14.42 -23.67
C ASN A 64 4.57 15.57 -23.82
N GLN A 65 4.09 16.78 -24.13
CA GLN A 65 4.94 17.94 -24.36
C GLN A 65 5.46 18.60 -23.07
N SER A 66 4.89 18.27 -21.91
CA SER A 66 5.23 18.91 -20.62
C SER A 66 5.69 17.90 -19.58
N SER A 67 7.00 17.81 -19.35
CA SER A 67 7.59 17.03 -18.25
C SER A 67 7.06 17.48 -16.88
N PHE A 68 6.73 18.77 -16.73
CA PHE A 68 6.17 19.31 -15.51
C PHE A 68 4.81 18.69 -15.17
N LEU A 69 3.93 18.47 -16.16
CA LEU A 69 2.64 17.81 -15.93
C LEU A 69 2.81 16.34 -15.56
N GLN A 70 3.76 15.64 -16.20
CA GLN A 70 4.07 14.25 -15.89
C GLN A 70 4.53 14.09 -14.43
N GLU A 71 5.49 14.92 -14.02
CA GLU A 71 6.00 14.95 -12.64
C GLU A 71 4.91 15.35 -11.65
N THR A 72 4.03 16.29 -12.02
CA THR A 72 2.91 16.71 -11.18
C THR A 72 1.92 15.56 -10.96
N ILE A 73 1.57 14.80 -11.99
CA ILE A 73 0.65 13.64 -11.88
C ILE A 73 1.22 12.60 -10.90
N VAL A 74 2.51 12.28 -11.01
CA VAL A 74 3.15 11.27 -10.16
C VAL A 74 3.33 11.79 -8.72
N SER A 75 3.83 13.02 -8.56
CA SER A 75 4.14 13.60 -7.25
C SER A 75 2.91 13.99 -6.43
N MET A 76 1.77 14.30 -7.07
CA MET A 76 0.56 14.70 -6.34
C MET A 76 0.01 13.56 -5.47
N ALA A 77 0.25 12.29 -5.85
CA ALA A 77 -0.06 11.15 -4.99
C ALA A 77 0.76 11.16 -3.68
N LEU A 78 2.04 11.55 -3.74
CA LEU A 78 2.90 11.68 -2.56
C LEU A 78 2.48 12.85 -1.67
N VAL A 79 2.08 13.97 -2.27
CA VAL A 79 1.53 15.13 -1.53
C VAL A 79 0.25 14.72 -0.81
N GLY A 80 -0.65 14.02 -1.51
CA GLY A 80 -1.86 13.45 -0.90
C GLY A 80 -1.52 12.48 0.23
N ALA A 81 -0.55 11.59 0.03
CA ALA A 81 -0.13 10.65 1.06
C ALA A 81 0.48 11.33 2.28
N MET A 82 1.23 12.42 2.11
CA MET A 82 1.78 13.21 3.21
C MET A 82 0.66 13.81 4.07
N ILE A 83 -0.32 14.45 3.43
CA ILE A 83 -1.48 15.04 4.12
C ILE A 83 -2.32 13.93 4.78
N GLY A 84 -2.56 12.84 4.06
CA GLY A 84 -3.32 11.68 4.54
C GLY A 84 -2.65 11.00 5.73
N ALA A 85 -1.32 10.86 5.73
CA ALA A 85 -0.58 10.30 6.85
C ALA A 85 -0.64 11.21 8.09
N ALA A 86 -0.50 12.53 7.89
CA ALA A 86 -0.59 13.51 8.97
C ALA A 86 -1.98 13.54 9.63
N ALA A 87 -3.04 13.52 8.81
CA ALA A 87 -4.43 13.44 9.30
C ALA A 87 -4.78 12.04 9.84
N GLY A 88 -4.19 10.99 9.26
CA GLY A 88 -4.48 9.59 9.55
C GLY A 88 -4.21 9.20 10.99
N GLY A 89 -3.15 9.74 11.61
CA GLY A 89 -2.88 9.54 13.03
C GLY A 89 -4.03 10.00 13.92
N TRP A 90 -4.53 11.23 13.70
CA TRP A 90 -5.66 11.77 14.44
C TRP A 90 -6.97 11.02 14.18
N ILE A 91 -7.24 10.66 12.91
CA ILE A 91 -8.42 9.87 12.53
C ILE A 91 -8.39 8.49 13.20
N ASN A 92 -7.22 7.86 13.27
CA ASN A 92 -7.03 6.56 13.88
C ASN A 92 -7.32 6.55 15.38
N ASP A 93 -7.00 7.65 16.06
CA ASP A 93 -7.25 7.81 17.50
C ASP A 93 -8.70 8.22 17.80
N ALA A 94 -9.31 9.05 16.95
CA ALA A 94 -10.69 9.52 17.16
C ALA A 94 -11.77 8.48 16.77
N TYR A 95 -11.60 7.79 15.65
CA TYR A 95 -12.63 6.89 15.09
C TYR A 95 -12.30 5.40 15.22
N GLY A 96 -11.06 5.08 15.61
CA GLY A 96 -10.53 3.73 15.69
C GLY A 96 -10.05 3.20 14.34
N ARG A 97 -9.19 2.18 14.41
CA ARG A 97 -8.37 1.66 13.31
C ARG A 97 -9.20 1.13 12.16
N LYS A 98 -10.20 0.30 12.46
CA LYS A 98 -11.05 -0.33 11.44
C LYS A 98 -11.87 0.70 10.64
N LYS A 99 -12.38 1.74 11.29
CA LYS A 99 -13.16 2.79 10.62
C LYS A 99 -12.25 3.73 9.82
N ALA A 100 -11.05 4.02 10.34
CA ALA A 100 -10.04 4.78 9.63
C ALA A 100 -9.65 4.09 8.31
N THR A 101 -9.33 2.79 8.33
CA THR A 101 -9.04 2.01 7.12
C THR A 101 -10.21 2.01 6.14
N LEU A 102 -11.43 1.75 6.61
CA LEU A 102 -12.60 1.75 5.73
C LEU A 102 -12.85 3.12 5.07
N SER A 103 -12.66 4.21 5.81
CA SER A 103 -12.79 5.56 5.25
C SER A 103 -11.70 5.86 4.21
N ALA A 104 -10.49 5.37 4.45
CA ALA A 104 -9.38 5.49 3.51
C ALA A 104 -9.67 4.71 2.21
N ASP A 105 -10.21 3.50 2.32
CA ASP A 105 -10.59 2.67 1.18
C ASP A 105 -11.69 3.34 0.33
N VAL A 106 -12.66 4.00 0.97
CA VAL A 106 -13.72 4.75 0.27
C VAL A 106 -13.12 5.93 -0.49
N VAL A 107 -12.24 6.72 0.15
CA VAL A 107 -11.56 7.86 -0.49
C VAL A 107 -10.68 7.39 -1.66
N PHE A 108 -9.97 6.27 -1.48
CA PHE A 108 -9.16 5.64 -2.52
C PHE A 108 -10.04 5.21 -3.72
N ALA A 109 -11.15 4.51 -3.46
CA ALA A 109 -12.05 4.05 -4.52
C ALA A 109 -12.66 5.23 -5.29
N LEU A 110 -13.07 6.29 -4.61
CA LEU A 110 -13.55 7.52 -5.25
C LEU A 110 -12.47 8.17 -6.10
N GLY A 111 -11.24 8.26 -5.60
CA GLY A 111 -10.09 8.77 -6.37
C GLY A 111 -9.81 7.94 -7.63
N ALA A 112 -9.89 6.61 -7.52
CA ALA A 112 -9.74 5.70 -8.65
C ALA A 112 -10.84 5.90 -9.71
N ILE A 113 -12.10 6.07 -9.29
CA ILE A 113 -13.21 6.38 -10.20
C ILE A 113 -13.00 7.73 -10.89
N VAL A 114 -12.55 8.75 -10.16
CA VAL A 114 -12.24 10.08 -10.73
C VAL A 114 -11.13 9.99 -11.77
N MET A 115 -10.07 9.20 -11.52
CA MET A 115 -9.02 8.97 -12.51
C MET A 115 -9.52 8.21 -13.73
N ALA A 116 -10.36 7.19 -13.54
CA ALA A 116 -10.92 6.39 -14.63
C ALA A 116 -11.87 7.19 -15.54
N ALA A 117 -12.57 8.18 -14.99
CA ALA A 117 -13.47 9.05 -15.73
C ALA A 117 -12.84 10.40 -16.10
N ALA A 118 -11.53 10.56 -15.98
CA ALA A 118 -10.87 11.85 -16.14
C ALA A 118 -10.87 12.32 -17.62
N PRO A 119 -11.51 13.46 -17.95
CA PRO A 119 -11.51 14.01 -19.30
C PRO A 119 -10.22 14.76 -19.66
N GLY A 120 -9.30 14.91 -18.71
CA GLY A 120 -8.08 15.69 -18.89
C GLY A 120 -7.08 15.55 -17.74
N PRO A 121 -5.85 16.07 -17.92
CA PRO A 121 -4.74 15.86 -17.00
C PRO A 121 -4.97 16.47 -15.62
N TYR A 122 -5.68 17.60 -15.53
CA TYR A 122 -6.01 18.24 -14.25
C TYR A 122 -6.93 17.39 -13.37
N VAL A 123 -7.87 16.65 -13.98
CA VAL A 123 -8.76 15.74 -13.25
C VAL A 123 -8.00 14.48 -12.81
N LEU A 124 -7.05 14.01 -13.61
CA LEU A 124 -6.11 12.96 -13.21
C LEU A 124 -5.27 13.36 -11.99
N ILE A 125 -4.75 14.60 -11.97
CA ILE A 125 -3.99 15.13 -10.83
C ILE A 125 -4.86 15.17 -9.55
N LEU A 126 -6.12 15.60 -9.67
CA LEU A 126 -7.05 15.60 -8.54
C LEU A 126 -7.35 14.18 -8.05
N GLY A 127 -7.56 13.23 -8.97
CA GLY A 127 -7.73 11.82 -8.63
C GLY A 127 -6.50 11.22 -7.92
N ARG A 128 -5.29 11.59 -8.36
CA ARG A 128 -4.02 11.22 -7.72
C ARG A 128 -3.91 11.76 -6.30
N LEU A 129 -4.34 13.01 -6.07
CA LEU A 129 -4.38 13.59 -4.74
C LEU A 129 -5.33 12.80 -3.82
N LEU A 130 -6.53 12.47 -4.30
CA LEU A 130 -7.52 11.71 -3.53
C LEU A 130 -7.05 10.29 -3.20
N VAL A 131 -6.50 9.57 -4.18
CA VAL A 131 -5.89 8.27 -3.95
C VAL A 131 -4.75 8.36 -2.94
N GLY A 132 -3.89 9.37 -3.09
CA GLY A 132 -2.81 9.67 -2.15
C GLY A 132 -3.31 9.85 -0.73
N LEU A 133 -4.39 10.61 -0.51
CA LEU A 133 -4.98 10.82 0.81
C LEU A 133 -5.41 9.50 1.46
N GLY A 134 -6.13 8.64 0.72
CA GLY A 134 -6.55 7.32 1.20
C GLY A 134 -5.35 6.44 1.55
N VAL A 135 -4.39 6.36 0.62
CA VAL A 135 -3.14 5.63 0.80
C VAL A 135 -2.36 6.10 2.03
N GLY A 136 -2.26 7.42 2.24
CA GLY A 136 -1.56 8.00 3.38
C GLY A 136 -2.16 7.57 4.72
N VAL A 137 -3.49 7.67 4.85
CA VAL A 137 -4.21 7.20 6.04
C VAL A 137 -4.05 5.69 6.24
N ALA A 138 -4.17 4.91 5.17
CA ALA A 138 -4.02 3.45 5.23
C ALA A 138 -2.60 3.04 5.64
N SER A 139 -1.57 3.75 5.15
CA SER A 139 -0.16 3.43 5.43
C SER A 139 0.23 3.58 6.90
N VAL A 140 -0.36 4.53 7.62
CA VAL A 140 -0.15 4.71 9.06
C VAL A 140 -1.05 3.78 9.88
N THR A 141 -2.23 3.45 9.38
CA THR A 141 -3.22 2.64 10.12
C THR A 141 -2.93 1.14 10.02
N ALA A 142 -2.52 0.64 8.85
CA ALA A 142 -2.29 -0.79 8.59
C ALA A 142 -1.27 -1.45 9.55
N PRO A 143 -0.03 -0.94 9.72
CA PRO A 143 0.93 -1.57 10.63
C PRO A 143 0.46 -1.51 12.09
N VAL A 144 -0.23 -0.45 12.50
CA VAL A 144 -0.78 -0.29 13.85
C VAL A 144 -1.92 -1.30 14.08
N TYR A 145 -2.85 -1.41 13.14
CA TYR A 145 -3.95 -2.36 13.22
C TYR A 145 -3.45 -3.81 13.30
N ILE A 146 -2.47 -4.17 12.47
CA ILE A 146 -1.84 -5.49 12.50
C ILE A 146 -1.15 -5.71 13.85
N ALA A 147 -0.45 -4.71 14.38
CA ALA A 147 0.23 -4.81 15.67
C ALA A 147 -0.74 -5.00 16.85
N GLU A 148 -1.88 -4.33 16.82
CA GLU A 148 -2.92 -4.42 17.85
C GLU A 148 -3.71 -5.73 17.77
N ALA A 149 -3.98 -6.23 16.56
CA ALA A 149 -4.76 -7.45 16.36
C ALA A 149 -3.92 -8.74 16.51
N SER A 150 -2.58 -8.63 16.52
CA SER A 150 -1.66 -9.76 16.54
C SER A 150 -1.25 -10.19 17.96
N PRO A 151 -1.02 -11.51 18.16
CA PRO A 151 -0.36 -12.02 19.37
C PRO A 151 1.04 -11.42 19.53
N SER A 152 1.46 -11.22 20.79
CA SER A 152 2.75 -10.62 21.16
C SER A 152 3.95 -11.29 20.49
N GLU A 153 3.89 -12.60 20.29
CA GLU A 153 5.01 -13.44 19.84
C GLU A 153 5.31 -13.28 18.35
N ILE A 154 4.28 -13.00 17.53
CA ILE A 154 4.39 -12.96 16.06
C ILE A 154 4.11 -11.58 15.46
N ARG A 155 3.84 -10.59 16.31
CA ARG A 155 3.54 -9.20 15.92
C ARG A 155 4.54 -8.66 14.90
N GLY A 156 5.83 -8.77 15.19
CA GLY A 156 6.89 -8.24 14.34
C GLY A 156 6.92 -8.89 12.96
N GLY A 157 6.71 -10.20 12.90
CA GLY A 157 6.68 -10.90 11.62
C GLY A 157 5.44 -10.57 10.78
N LEU A 158 4.27 -10.34 11.41
CA LEU A 158 3.05 -9.95 10.68
C LEU A 158 3.17 -8.55 10.08
N VAL A 159 3.72 -7.60 10.85
CA VAL A 159 4.04 -6.27 10.34
C VAL A 159 5.07 -6.35 9.19
N SER A 160 6.08 -7.20 9.32
CA SER A 160 7.07 -7.44 8.25
C SER A 160 6.44 -8.07 7.01
N THR A 161 5.46 -8.97 7.19
CA THR A 161 4.74 -9.59 6.07
C THR A 161 3.95 -8.54 5.28
N ASN A 162 3.31 -7.59 5.96
CA ASN A 162 2.66 -6.46 5.28
C ASN A 162 3.65 -5.65 4.43
N ALA A 163 4.82 -5.32 4.98
CA ALA A 163 5.86 -4.62 4.23
C ALA A 163 6.36 -5.42 3.01
N LEU A 164 6.56 -6.74 3.17
CA LEU A 164 6.90 -7.64 2.06
C LEU A 164 5.80 -7.71 0.99
N MET A 165 4.53 -7.63 1.38
CA MET A 165 3.41 -7.67 0.45
C MET A 165 3.28 -6.35 -0.33
N ILE A 166 3.62 -5.22 0.29
CA ILE A 166 3.74 -3.92 -0.40
C ILE A 166 4.82 -3.99 -1.49
N THR A 167 6.02 -4.43 -1.15
CA THR A 167 7.10 -4.55 -2.14
C THR A 167 6.79 -5.62 -3.19
N GLY A 168 6.15 -6.71 -2.79
CA GLY A 168 5.63 -7.74 -3.71
C GLY A 168 4.58 -7.19 -4.69
N GLY A 169 3.66 -6.35 -4.22
CA GLY A 169 2.67 -5.66 -5.06
C GLY A 169 3.33 -4.73 -6.09
N GLN A 170 4.35 -3.96 -5.67
CA GLN A 170 5.14 -3.12 -6.57
C GLN A 170 5.82 -3.97 -7.66
N PHE A 171 6.41 -5.11 -7.27
CA PHE A 171 7.06 -6.03 -8.20
C PHE A 171 6.08 -6.62 -9.21
N ILE A 172 4.93 -7.12 -8.75
CA ILE A 172 3.88 -7.66 -9.64
C ILE A 172 3.38 -6.57 -10.60
N SER A 173 3.19 -5.36 -10.10
CA SER A 173 2.77 -4.24 -10.94
C SER A 173 3.76 -3.93 -12.07
N TYR A 174 5.06 -3.97 -11.79
CA TYR A 174 6.08 -3.81 -12.84
C TYR A 174 6.08 -4.95 -13.85
N LEU A 175 5.82 -6.19 -13.43
CA LEU A 175 5.64 -7.31 -14.37
C LEU A 175 4.41 -7.12 -15.27
N VAL A 176 3.32 -6.62 -14.70
CA VAL A 176 2.10 -6.28 -15.46
C VAL A 176 2.39 -5.17 -16.46
N ASN A 177 3.05 -4.08 -16.03
CA ASN A 177 3.45 -2.98 -16.90
C ASN A 177 4.33 -3.47 -18.06
N LEU A 178 5.29 -4.36 -17.79
CA LEU A 178 6.15 -4.97 -18.81
C LEU A 178 5.32 -5.79 -19.81
N ALA A 179 4.42 -6.65 -19.33
CA ALA A 179 3.57 -7.47 -20.19
C ALA A 179 2.68 -6.62 -21.12
N PHE A 180 2.12 -5.54 -20.62
CA PHE A 180 1.34 -4.59 -21.42
C PHE A 180 2.21 -3.86 -22.45
N THR A 181 3.42 -3.44 -22.05
CA THR A 181 4.37 -2.74 -22.94
C THR A 181 4.85 -3.65 -24.08
N GLU A 182 5.24 -4.89 -23.78
CA GLU A 182 5.66 -5.89 -24.78
C GLU A 182 4.53 -6.22 -25.77
N CYS A 183 3.30 -6.37 -25.27
CA CYS A 183 2.13 -6.60 -26.12
C CYS A 183 1.90 -5.43 -27.10
N LEU A 184 2.07 -4.20 -26.61
CA LEU A 184 1.89 -2.99 -27.42
C LEU A 184 2.98 -2.86 -28.50
N ILE A 185 4.25 -3.11 -28.16
CA ILE A 185 5.36 -3.13 -29.12
C ILE A 185 5.10 -4.19 -30.21
N HIS A 186 4.63 -5.38 -29.82
CA HIS A 186 4.35 -6.45 -30.78
C HIS A 186 3.19 -6.10 -31.72
N LEU A 187 2.17 -5.37 -31.23
CA LEU A 187 1.05 -4.88 -32.04
C LEU A 187 1.45 -3.73 -32.96
N ASP A 188 2.31 -2.81 -32.52
CA ASP A 188 2.78 -1.69 -33.35
C ASP A 188 3.69 -2.19 -34.48
N ILE A 189 4.60 -3.14 -34.21
CA ILE A 189 5.43 -3.80 -35.23
C ILE A 189 4.55 -4.55 -36.26
N ARG A 190 3.41 -5.10 -35.84
CA ARG A 190 2.45 -5.79 -36.72
C ARG A 190 1.67 -4.82 -37.61
N MET A 191 1.42 -3.59 -37.14
CA MET A 191 0.58 -2.59 -37.83
C MET A 191 1.39 -1.65 -38.72
N HIS A 192 2.62 -1.28 -38.34
CA HIS A 192 3.43 -0.30 -39.07
C HIS A 192 4.61 -0.89 -39.86
N GLY A 193 4.91 -2.19 -39.70
CA GLY A 193 6.10 -2.80 -40.29
C GLY A 193 7.40 -2.21 -39.71
N PRO A 194 8.53 -2.93 -39.80
CA PRO A 194 9.81 -2.39 -39.33
C PRO A 194 10.15 -1.14 -40.15
N LYS A 195 10.24 0.01 -39.50
CA LYS A 195 10.91 1.19 -40.07
C LYS A 195 12.41 0.94 -40.11
#